data_AF-A0A6V7RJQ0-F1
#
_entry.id   AF-A0A6V7RJQ0-F1
#
_cell.length_a   1.000
_cell.length_b   1.000
_cell.length_c   1.000
_cell.angle_alpha   90.00
_cell.angle_beta   90.00
_cell.angle_gamma   90.00
#
_symmetry.space_group_name_H-M   'P 1'
#
loop_
_entity.id
_entity.type
_entity.pdbx_description
1 polymer ?
#
loop_
_entity_poly.entity_id
_entity_poly.type
_entity_poly.pdbx_seq_one_letter_code
_entity_poly.pdbx_strand_id
1 'polypeptide(L)'
;MNSSRSINIDIKDLKQDPNKVFETAEKEKRVIHVLDENESAGVLMSKAQYEFALDEIESLYDVIDELTVSDNIANSDEKTFSVDHDAFERIKDMQLYEDWD
;
A
#
# COMPACT_ATOMS: atom_id res chain seq x y z
N MET A 1 2.64 -20.35 -13.97
CA MET A 1 2.30 -18.91 -14.07
C MET A 1 1.09 -18.79 -14.97
N ASN A 2 -0.11 -18.67 -14.41
CA ASN A 2 -1.30 -18.38 -15.21
C ASN A 2 -1.20 -16.91 -15.59
N SER A 3 -0.86 -16.64 -16.85
CA SER A 3 -1.01 -15.32 -17.45
C SER A 3 -2.50 -15.01 -17.46
N SER A 4 -3.02 -14.43 -16.37
CA SER A 4 -4.36 -13.86 -16.33
C SER A 4 -4.47 -12.90 -17.50
N ARG A 5 -5.18 -13.32 -18.57
CA ARG A 5 -5.39 -12.49 -19.76
C ARG A 5 -5.91 -11.13 -19.30
N SER A 6 -5.16 -10.07 -19.63
CA SER A 6 -5.62 -8.70 -19.45
C SER A 6 -6.88 -8.50 -20.29
N ILE A 7 -7.88 -7.85 -19.70
CA ILE A 7 -9.07 -7.43 -20.44
C ILE A 7 -8.75 -6.05 -20.98
N ASN A 8 -8.62 -5.95 -22.30
CA ASN A 8 -8.33 -4.69 -22.97
C ASN A 8 -9.56 -4.22 -23.73
N ILE A 9 -9.88 -2.94 -23.67
CA ILE A 9 -10.96 -2.31 -24.45
C ILE A 9 -10.44 -1.06 -25.15
N ASP A 10 -11.04 -0.68 -26.28
CA ASP A 10 -10.76 0.59 -26.93
C ASP A 10 -11.48 1.74 -26.21
N ILE A 11 -10.86 2.91 -26.15
CA ILE A 11 -11.45 4.12 -25.56
C ILE A 11 -12.74 4.53 -26.26
N LYS A 12 -12.92 4.18 -27.54
CA LYS A 12 -14.16 4.39 -28.29
C LYS A 12 -15.29 3.53 -27.74
N ASP A 13 -15.01 2.27 -27.38
CA ASP A 13 -16.00 1.37 -26.77
C ASP A 13 -16.42 1.91 -25.39
N LEU A 14 -15.46 2.41 -24.61
CA LEU A 14 -15.72 3.05 -23.32
C LEU A 14 -16.58 4.32 -23.48
N LYS A 15 -16.31 5.16 -24.48
CA LYS A 15 -17.08 6.38 -24.76
C LYS A 15 -18.49 6.06 -25.27
N GLN A 16 -18.66 4.95 -25.99
CA GLN A 16 -19.94 4.55 -26.55
C GLN A 16 -20.90 4.00 -25.49
N ASP A 17 -20.41 3.15 -24.58
CA ASP A 17 -21.22 2.59 -23.50
C ASP A 17 -20.37 2.34 -22.24
N PRO A 18 -20.22 3.37 -21.40
CA PRO A 18 -19.43 3.25 -20.16
C PRO A 18 -20.00 2.21 -19.20
N ASN A 19 -21.34 2.09 -19.12
CA ASN A 19 -22.00 1.21 -18.16
C ASN A 19 -21.66 -0.25 -18.44
N LYS A 20 -21.72 -0.66 -19.71
CA LYS A 20 -21.35 -2.02 -20.12
C LYS A 20 -19.91 -2.38 -19.77
N VAL A 21 -19.00 -1.40 -19.84
CA VAL A 21 -17.60 -1.59 -19.43
C VAL A 21 -17.48 -1.78 -17.93
N PHE A 22 -18.15 -0.95 -17.13
CA PHE A 22 -18.16 -1.10 -15.67
C PHE A 22 -18.80 -2.41 -15.22
N GLU A 23 -19.91 -2.81 -15.82
CA GLU A 23 -20.55 -4.12 -15.58
C GLU A 23 -19.59 -5.27 -15.90
N THR A 24 -18.80 -5.14 -16.97
CA THR A 24 -17.78 -6.13 -17.33
C THR A 24 -16.68 -6.20 -16.27
N ALA A 25 -16.18 -5.06 -15.79
CA ALA A 25 -15.14 -5.03 -14.75
C ALA A 25 -15.63 -5.68 -13.44
N GLU A 26 -16.87 -5.38 -13.06
CA GLU A 26 -17.51 -5.93 -11.86
C GLU A 26 -17.75 -7.43 -11.99
N LYS A 27 -18.34 -7.88 -13.11
CA LYS A 27 -18.62 -9.30 -13.37
C LYS A 27 -17.35 -10.13 -13.41
N GLU A 28 -16.33 -9.64 -14.11
CA GLU A 28 -15.06 -10.35 -14.28
C GLU A 28 -14.18 -10.26 -13.03
N LYS A 29 -14.57 -9.45 -12.03
CA LYS A 29 -13.80 -9.14 -10.82
C LYS A 29 -12.35 -8.81 -11.14
N ARG A 30 -12.14 -8.12 -12.26
CA ARG A 30 -10.82 -7.80 -12.79
C ARG A 30 -10.76 -6.36 -13.27
N VAL A 31 -9.54 -5.87 -13.29
CA VAL A 31 -9.17 -4.57 -13.83
C VAL A 31 -9.21 -4.64 -15.36
N ILE A 32 -9.76 -3.60 -15.99
CA ILE A 32 -9.83 -3.44 -17.45
C ILE A 32 -8.80 -2.39 -17.88
N HIS A 33 -8.00 -2.71 -18.89
CA HIS A 33 -7.09 -1.77 -19.53
C HIS A 33 -7.82 -1.05 -20.67
N VAL A 34 -7.75 0.27 -20.65
CA VAL A 34 -8.30 1.13 -21.71
C VAL A 34 -7.17 1.50 -22.65
N LEU A 35 -7.36 1.21 -23.94
CA LEU A 35 -6.41 1.51 -24.99
C LEU A 35 -6.94 2.64 -25.88
N ASP A 36 -6.05 3.53 -26.32
CA ASP A 36 -6.31 4.50 -27.40
C ASP A 36 -5.29 4.24 -28.51
N GLU A 37 -5.76 3.84 -29.70
CA GLU A 37 -4.89 3.50 -30.84
C GLU A 37 -3.78 2.47 -30.53
N ASN A 38 -4.08 1.49 -29.65
CA ASN A 38 -3.16 0.48 -29.08
C ASN A 38 -2.17 0.98 -28.02
N GLU A 39 -2.23 2.25 -27.64
CA GLU A 39 -1.48 2.78 -26.50
C GLU A 39 -2.32 2.71 -25.21
N SER A 40 -1.67 2.47 -24.08
CA SER A 40 -2.36 2.43 -22.79
C SER A 40 -2.84 3.82 -22.39
N ALA A 41 -4.15 4.05 -22.45
CA ALA A 41 -4.78 5.31 -22.09
C ALA A 41 -5.19 5.36 -20.61
N GLY A 42 -5.44 4.20 -20.00
CA GLY A 42 -5.81 4.14 -18.59
C GLY A 42 -6.27 2.77 -18.12
N VAL A 43 -6.80 2.78 -16.91
CA VAL A 43 -7.25 1.58 -16.20
C VAL A 43 -8.62 1.85 -15.60
N LEU A 44 -9.53 0.89 -15.75
CA LEU A 44 -10.87 0.93 -15.20
C LEU A 44 -11.07 -0.24 -14.24
N MET A 45 -11.63 0.05 -13.07
CA MET A 45 -11.96 -0.92 -12.05
C MET A 45 -13.21 -0.48 -11.31
N SER A 46 -13.88 -1.43 -10.65
CA SER A 46 -14.97 -1.11 -9.72
C SER A 46 -14.43 -0.36 -8.49
N LYS A 47 -15.32 0.38 -7.83
CA LYS A 47 -14.98 1.09 -6.59
C LYS A 47 -14.42 0.14 -5.52
N ALA A 48 -15.06 -1.03 -5.34
CA ALA A 48 -14.62 -2.01 -4.35
C ALA A 48 -13.20 -2.55 -4.62
N GLN A 49 -12.83 -2.71 -5.90
CA GLN A 49 -11.47 -3.11 -6.26
C GLN A 49 -10.44 -2.01 -5.99
N TYR A 50 -10.82 -0.75 -6.21
CA TYR A 50 -9.97 0.39 -5.88
C TYR A 50 -9.73 0.49 -4.37
N GLU A 51 -10.80 0.40 -3.57
CA GLU A 51 -10.71 0.42 -2.10
C GLU A 51 -9.88 -0.74 -1.57
N PHE A 52 -10.12 -1.96 -2.06
CA PHE A 52 -9.31 -3.12 -1.69
C PHE A 52 -7.82 -2.93 -2.01
N ALA A 53 -7.49 -2.39 -3.19
CA ALA A 53 -6.11 -2.15 -3.57
C ALA A 53 -5.46 -1.09 -2.66
N LEU A 54 -6.21 -0.08 -2.21
CA LEU A 54 -5.73 0.93 -1.28
C LEU A 54 -5.42 0.30 0.08
N ASP A 55 -6.35 -0.48 0.63
CA ASP A 55 -6.20 -1.16 1.93
C ASP A 55 -5.00 -2.13 1.92
N GLU A 56 -4.79 -2.85 0.82
CA GLU A 56 -3.64 -3.74 0.64
C GLU A 56 -2.32 -2.95 0.58
N ILE A 57 -2.31 -1.79 -0.08
CA ILE A 57 -1.12 -0.92 -0.12
C ILE A 57 -0.77 -0.41 1.28
N GLU A 58 -1.76 0.04 2.05
CA GLU A 58 -1.56 0.48 3.44
C GLU A 58 -1.02 -0.66 4.30
N SER A 59 -1.63 -1.85 4.21
CA SER A 59 -1.18 -3.04 4.94
C SER A 59 0.25 -3.44 4.57
N LEU A 60 0.64 -3.28 3.29
CA LEU A 60 2.01 -3.56 2.85
C LEU A 60 3.02 -2.55 3.41
N TYR A 61 2.65 -1.28 3.54
CA TYR A 61 3.51 -0.28 4.18
C TYR A 61 3.70 -0.57 5.67
N ASP A 62 2.64 -0.97 6.39
CA ASP A 62 2.75 -1.37 7.80
C ASP A 62 3.76 -2.52 8.00
N VAL A 63 3.71 -3.53 7.11
CA VAL A 63 4.66 -4.66 7.14
C VAL A 63 6.08 -4.20 6.83
N ILE A 64 6.26 -3.29 5.88
CA ILE A 64 7.58 -2.74 5.55
C ILE A 64 8.16 -1.96 6.74
N ASP A 65 7.33 -1.17 7.42
CA ASP A 65 7.75 -0.41 8.60
C ASP A 65 8.16 -1.34 9.74
N GLU A 66 7.39 -2.39 10.02
CA GLU A 66 7.74 -3.40 11.02
C GLU A 66 9.06 -4.10 10.69
N LEU A 67 9.26 -4.48 9.42
CA LEU A 67 10.51 -5.11 8.97
C LEU A 67 11.69 -4.15 9.03
N THR A 68 11.49 -2.88 8.68
CA THR A 68 12.54 -1.85 8.72
C THR A 68 12.98 -1.58 10.15
N VAL A 69 12.04 -1.46 11.09
CA VAL A 69 12.36 -1.34 12.53
C VAL A 69 13.10 -2.58 13.02
N SER A 70 12.63 -3.77 12.66
CA SER A 70 13.26 -5.03 13.07
C SER A 70 14.69 -5.15 12.56
N ASP A 71 14.93 -4.77 11.30
CA ASP A 71 16.26 -4.79 10.69
C ASP A 71 17.18 -3.72 11.30
N ASN A 72 16.65 -2.52 11.58
CA ASN A 72 17.38 -1.49 12.29
C ASN A 72 17.77 -1.92 13.71
N ILE A 73 16.90 -2.63 14.43
CA ILE A 73 17.23 -3.20 15.76
C ILE A 73 18.28 -4.30 15.65
N ALA A 74 18.19 -5.14 14.60
CA ALA A 74 19.09 -6.26 14.40
C ALA A 74 20.49 -5.83 13.93
N ASN A 75 20.59 -4.73 13.18
CA ASN A 75 21.81 -4.25 12.54
C ASN A 75 22.35 -2.94 13.11
N SER A 76 21.73 -2.35 14.13
CA SER A 76 22.32 -1.21 14.83
C SER A 76 23.41 -1.66 15.79
N ASP A 77 24.53 -0.92 15.81
CA ASP A 77 25.50 -0.93 16.91
C ASP A 77 24.94 -0.22 18.17
N GLU A 78 23.67 0.18 18.14
CA GLU A 78 23.01 0.83 19.26
C GLU A 78 22.71 -0.21 20.34
N LYS A 79 23.30 0.01 21.52
CA LYS A 79 23.04 -0.80 22.71
C LYS A 79 21.55 -0.72 23.04
N THR A 80 20.81 -1.77 22.72
CA THR A 80 19.46 -1.97 23.26
C THR A 80 19.59 -2.30 24.74
N PHE A 81 19.13 -1.38 25.60
CA PHE A 81 19.07 -1.60 27.03
C PHE A 81 17.69 -2.13 27.39
N SER A 82 17.63 -3.38 27.84
CA SER A 82 16.45 -3.88 28.55
C SER A 82 16.46 -3.27 29.94
N VAL A 83 15.52 -2.35 30.21
CA VAL A 83 15.30 -1.79 31.55
C VAL A 83 14.12 -2.51 32.20
N ASP A 84 14.28 -2.88 33.47
CA ASP A 84 13.15 -3.38 34.24
C ASP A 84 12.14 -2.25 34.51
N HIS A 85 10.92 -2.63 34.90
CA HIS A 85 9.83 -1.69 35.11
C HIS A 85 10.17 -0.59 36.14
N ASP A 86 10.91 -0.95 37.19
CA ASP A 86 11.31 -0.03 38.25
C ASP A 86 12.36 0.99 37.76
N ALA A 87 13.27 0.56 36.88
CA ALA A 87 14.24 1.43 36.22
C ALA A 87 13.58 2.34 35.17
N PHE A 88 12.57 1.85 34.45
CA PHE A 88 11.81 2.66 33.49
C PHE A 88 11.05 3.80 34.17
N GLU A 89 10.30 3.52 35.25
CA GLU A 89 9.57 4.57 35.98
C GLU A 89 10.50 5.61 36.59
N ARG A 90 11.72 5.22 37.00
CA ARG A 90 12.75 6.18 37.47
C ARG A 90 13.29 7.10 36.37
N ILE A 91 13.44 6.60 35.14
CA ILE A 91 14.01 7.36 34.02
C ILE A 91 12.95 8.26 33.39
N LYS A 92 11.70 7.82 33.33
CA LYS A 92 10.56 8.55 32.80
C LYS A 92 10.33 9.92 33.47
N ASP A 93 10.60 10.02 34.76
CA ASP A 93 10.44 11.26 35.53
C ASP A 93 11.70 12.14 35.56
N MET A 94 12.80 11.70 34.92
CA MET A 94 14.01 12.49 34.79
C MET A 94 13.80 13.53 33.67
N GLN A 95 13.44 14.76 34.05
CA GLN A 95 13.46 15.88 33.10
C GLN A 95 14.90 16.10 32.64
N LEU A 96 15.18 15.75 31.39
CA LEU A 96 16.43 16.09 30.72
C LEU A 96 16.45 17.61 30.55
N TYR A 97 17.21 18.28 31.42
CA TYR A 97 17.60 19.67 31.18
C TYR A 97 18.59 19.65 30.00
N GLU A 98 18.11 20.05 28.83
CA GLU A 98 18.97 20.35 27.68
C GLU A 98 19.69 21.69 27.94
N ASP A 99 20.88 21.63 28.52
CA ASP A 99 21.84 22.74 28.43
C ASP A 99 22.47 22.70 27.03
N TRP A 100 21.95 23.54 26.13
CA TRP A 100 22.57 23.87 24.85
C TRP A 100 23.58 25.00 25.07
N ASP A 101 24.88 24.68 25.11
CA ASP A 101 26.00 25.63 24.92
C ASP A 101 26.43 25.66 23.44
#